data_AF-A0A9E4D1U9-F1
#
_entry.id   AF-A0A9E4D1U9-F1
#
_cell.length_a   1.000
_cell.length_b   1.000
_cell.length_c   1.000
_cell.angle_alpha   90.00
_cell.angle_beta   90.00
_cell.angle_gamma   90.00
#
_symmetry.space_group_name_H-M   'P 1'
#
loop_
_entity.id
_entity.type
_entity.pdbx_description
1 polymer ?
#
loop_
_entity_poly.entity_id
_entity_poly.type
_entity_poly.pdbx_seq_one_letter_code
_entity_poly.pdbx_strand_id
1 'polypeptide(L)'
;EDFEFYVTHIDANDDVVYDGPPAQADEAWITDRIAWGFAEFAAAGLDVPTIFEFPHYAAHWVGYQTIADAFDARYERTMYFGGLLSGQPLSSVHDDQWLPFPVVDFYGELVLPENMGNYIEVGYNNNDSRSAADLIDNAERVAVVSDSVSSMFFHPYLDPAPLLEVVDTLIARGFEFVGPHDLIQEFGR
;
A
#
# COMPACT_ATOMS: atom_id res chain seq x y z
N GLU A 1 -15.35 10.26 0.93
CA GLU A 1 -15.28 9.03 0.12
C GLU A 1 -14.89 7.93 1.08
N ASP A 2 -15.15 6.67 0.81
CA ASP A 2 -14.75 5.60 1.75
C ASP A 2 -13.57 4.87 1.12
N PHE A 3 -12.47 4.69 1.85
CA PHE A 3 -11.36 3.82 1.45
C PHE A 3 -11.66 2.35 1.77
N GLU A 4 -12.95 2.01 1.79
CA GLU A 4 -13.56 0.74 2.17
C GLU A 4 -13.34 0.36 3.63
N PHE A 5 -12.09 0.30 4.09
CA PHE A 5 -11.68 -0.07 5.44
C PHE A 5 -11.40 1.15 6.34
N TYR A 6 -11.58 2.35 5.80
CA TYR A 6 -11.42 3.61 6.51
C TYR A 6 -12.27 4.72 5.90
N VAL A 7 -13.12 5.35 6.72
CA VAL A 7 -14.00 6.43 6.28
C VAL A 7 -13.18 7.72 6.14
N THR A 8 -13.34 8.40 5.00
CA THR A 8 -12.71 9.69 4.74
C THR A 8 -13.68 10.74 4.18
N HIS A 9 -13.27 11.99 4.20
CA HIS A 9 -13.91 13.05 3.43
C HIS A 9 -12.89 14.07 2.93
N ILE A 10 -13.28 14.84 1.91
CA ILE A 10 -12.52 16.02 1.48
C ILE A 10 -13.08 17.21 2.24
N ASP A 11 -12.21 17.96 2.92
CA ASP A 11 -12.59 19.13 3.68
C ASP A 11 -12.70 20.40 2.80
N ALA A 12 -12.94 21.56 3.42
CA ALA A 12 -13.07 22.82 2.69
C ALA A 12 -11.75 23.36 2.10
N ASN A 13 -10.60 22.77 2.46
CA ASN A 13 -9.26 23.11 1.98
C ASN A 13 -8.74 22.12 0.93
N ASP A 14 -9.58 21.19 0.47
CA ASP A 14 -9.20 20.10 -0.43
C ASP A 14 -8.29 19.05 0.26
N ASP A 15 -8.33 18.91 1.59
CA ASP A 15 -7.56 17.89 2.30
C ASP A 15 -8.37 16.60 2.48
N VAL A 16 -7.71 15.45 2.31
CA VAL A 16 -8.27 14.16 2.74
C VAL A 16 -8.21 14.07 4.26
N VAL A 17 -9.39 14.00 4.89
CA VAL A 17 -9.54 13.82 6.33
C VAL A 17 -9.93 12.38 6.62
N TYR A 18 -9.19 11.76 7.55
CA TYR A 18 -9.38 10.39 8.02
C TYR A 18 -10.31 10.39 9.24
N ASP A 19 -11.57 10.00 9.04
CA ASP A 19 -12.63 10.12 10.05
C ASP A 19 -12.66 8.96 11.06
N GLY A 20 -12.20 7.78 10.64
CA GLY A 20 -12.14 6.58 11.48
C GLY A 20 -12.53 5.30 10.75
N PRO A 21 -12.56 4.16 11.46
CA PRO A 21 -13.11 2.92 10.92
C PRO A 21 -14.58 3.08 10.50
N PRO A 22 -15.04 2.35 9.47
CA PRO A 22 -16.46 2.13 9.25
C PRO A 22 -17.14 1.61 10.53
N ALA A 23 -18.36 2.04 10.81
CA ALA A 23 -19.08 1.68 12.06
C ALA A 23 -19.27 0.16 12.28
N GLN A 24 -19.11 -0.62 11.22
CA GLN A 24 -19.31 -2.06 11.12
C GLN A 24 -17.99 -2.82 10.91
N ALA A 25 -16.83 -2.15 10.99
CA ALA A 25 -15.52 -2.75 10.73
C ALA A 25 -15.03 -3.60 11.91
N ASP A 26 -15.68 -4.75 12.10
CA ASP A 26 -15.21 -5.84 12.95
C ASP A 26 -14.57 -6.96 12.11
N GLU A 27 -13.94 -7.92 12.79
CA GLU A 27 -13.26 -9.06 12.16
C GLU A 27 -14.18 -9.82 11.19
N ALA A 28 -15.43 -10.10 11.59
CA ALA A 28 -16.37 -10.84 10.76
C ALA A 28 -16.71 -10.10 9.47
N TRP A 29 -16.94 -8.79 9.55
CA TRP A 29 -17.20 -7.95 8.38
C TRP A 29 -16.02 -7.87 7.41
N ILE A 30 -14.78 -7.88 7.94
CA ILE A 30 -13.55 -7.91 7.14
C ILE A 30 -13.39 -9.29 6.48
N THR A 31 -13.54 -10.38 7.25
CA THR A 31 -13.46 -11.76 6.73
C THR A 31 -14.48 -12.01 5.62
N ASP A 32 -15.71 -11.51 5.77
CA ASP A 32 -16.75 -11.63 4.74
C ASP A 32 -16.33 -10.95 3.44
N ARG A 33 -15.66 -9.79 3.50
CA ARG A 33 -15.14 -9.11 2.31
C ARG A 33 -14.02 -9.86 1.63
N ILE A 34 -13.07 -10.38 2.40
CA ILE A 34 -12.00 -11.21 1.88
C ILE A 34 -12.59 -12.42 1.15
N ALA A 35 -13.59 -13.08 1.75
CA ALA A 35 -14.28 -14.20 1.14
C ALA A 35 -15.00 -13.82 -0.17
N TRP A 36 -15.63 -12.64 -0.23
CA TRP A 36 -16.22 -12.11 -1.46
C TRP A 36 -15.16 -11.85 -2.52
N GLY A 37 -14.04 -11.23 -2.18
CA GLY A 37 -12.92 -11.03 -3.08
C GLY A 37 -12.41 -12.36 -3.66
N PHE A 38 -12.18 -13.36 -2.82
CA PHE A 38 -11.76 -14.70 -3.28
C PHE A 38 -12.80 -15.36 -4.19
N ALA A 39 -14.09 -15.18 -3.92
CA ALA A 39 -15.15 -15.69 -4.78
C ALA A 39 -15.15 -15.03 -6.17
N GLU A 40 -14.88 -13.71 -6.25
CA GLU A 40 -14.77 -12.99 -7.53
C GLU A 40 -13.55 -13.45 -8.34
N PHE A 41 -12.38 -13.63 -7.69
CA PHE A 41 -11.20 -14.21 -8.34
C PHE A 41 -11.49 -15.62 -8.89
N ALA A 42 -12.12 -16.48 -8.08
CA ALA A 42 -12.49 -17.82 -8.51
C ALA A 42 -13.50 -17.81 -9.66
N ALA A 43 -14.49 -16.90 -9.64
CA ALA A 43 -15.47 -16.73 -10.71
C ALA A 43 -14.82 -16.24 -12.02
N ALA A 44 -13.75 -15.46 -11.92
CA ALA A 44 -12.93 -15.04 -13.05
C ALA A 44 -11.95 -16.13 -13.55
N GLY A 45 -11.84 -17.26 -12.85
CA GLY A 45 -10.90 -18.34 -13.18
C GLY A 45 -9.45 -18.01 -12.85
N LEU A 46 -9.23 -17.09 -11.90
CA LEU A 46 -7.93 -16.69 -11.40
C LEU A 46 -7.64 -17.38 -10.06
N ASP A 47 -6.35 -17.55 -9.74
CA ASP A 47 -5.93 -17.97 -8.41
C ASP A 47 -6.29 -16.90 -7.38
N VAL A 48 -6.61 -17.32 -6.15
CA VAL A 48 -6.87 -16.38 -5.05
C VAL A 48 -5.58 -15.65 -4.67
N PRO A 49 -5.63 -14.33 -4.44
CA PRO A 49 -4.44 -13.57 -4.10
C PRO A 49 -3.92 -13.97 -2.71
N THR A 50 -2.60 -14.01 -2.56
CA THR A 50 -1.93 -14.25 -1.27
C THR A 50 -1.21 -13.01 -0.73
N ILE A 51 -1.30 -11.89 -1.46
CA ILE A 51 -0.76 -10.59 -1.08
C ILE A 51 -1.91 -9.59 -1.11
N PHE A 52 -1.99 -8.73 -0.10
CA PHE A 52 -3.05 -7.73 0.02
C PHE A 52 -2.51 -6.30 -0.04
N GLU A 53 -3.31 -5.36 -0.53
CA GLU A 53 -3.06 -3.92 -0.44
C GLU A 53 -4.34 -3.27 0.06
N PHE A 54 -4.30 -2.56 1.19
CA PHE A 54 -5.47 -1.78 1.59
C PHE A 54 -5.69 -0.63 0.60
N PRO A 55 -6.95 -0.34 0.21
CA PRO A 55 -7.24 0.85 -0.57
C PRO A 55 -6.70 2.09 0.14
N HIS A 56 -5.85 2.86 -0.55
CA HIS A 56 -5.14 4.01 0.02
C HIS A 56 -4.34 3.69 1.30
N TYR A 57 -3.95 2.43 1.48
CA TYR A 57 -3.20 1.91 2.62
C TYR A 57 -3.90 2.09 3.97
N ALA A 58 -5.21 2.38 3.97
CA ALA A 58 -5.91 2.84 5.16
C ALA A 58 -6.80 1.73 5.73
N ALA A 59 -6.48 1.32 6.95
CA ALA A 59 -7.34 0.44 7.73
C ALA A 59 -7.25 0.72 9.22
N HIS A 60 -8.30 0.33 9.93
CA HIS A 60 -8.25 0.24 11.38
C HIS A 60 -7.45 -0.99 11.81
N TRP A 61 -6.92 -1.01 13.04
CA TRP A 61 -6.06 -2.10 13.54
C TRP A 61 -6.71 -3.48 13.46
N VAL A 62 -8.03 -3.58 13.64
CA VAL A 62 -8.78 -4.84 13.43
C VAL A 62 -8.64 -5.31 11.98
N GLY A 63 -8.68 -4.39 11.01
CA GLY A 63 -8.38 -4.64 9.59
C GLY A 63 -7.01 -5.26 9.42
N TYR A 64 -5.96 -4.56 9.86
CA TYR A 64 -4.59 -5.05 9.74
C TYR A 64 -4.38 -6.42 10.40
N GLN A 65 -4.97 -6.66 11.58
CA GLN A 65 -4.87 -7.96 12.26
C GLN A 65 -5.63 -9.06 11.50
N THR A 66 -6.83 -8.78 11.00
CA THR A 66 -7.64 -9.79 10.29
C THR A 66 -6.99 -10.21 8.97
N ILE A 67 -6.33 -9.27 8.27
CA ILE A 67 -5.63 -9.55 7.01
C ILE A 67 -4.34 -10.33 7.25
N ALA A 68 -3.62 -10.05 8.34
CA ALA A 68 -2.42 -10.79 8.72
C ALA A 68 -2.65 -12.29 8.92
N ASP A 69 -3.88 -12.71 9.24
CA ASP A 69 -4.25 -14.12 9.36
C ASP A 69 -4.65 -14.77 8.02
N ALA A 70 -4.91 -13.97 6.98
CA ALA A 70 -5.47 -14.41 5.70
C ALA A 70 -4.50 -14.34 4.51
N PHE A 71 -3.45 -13.52 4.60
CA PHE A 71 -2.50 -13.27 3.52
C PHE A 71 -1.05 -13.50 3.99
N ASP A 72 -0.17 -13.80 3.04
CA ASP A 72 1.25 -14.04 3.32
C ASP A 72 2.01 -12.72 3.57
N ALA A 73 1.52 -11.63 2.98
CA ALA A 73 2.09 -10.29 3.07
C ALA A 73 1.10 -9.20 2.66
N ARG A 74 1.39 -7.96 3.05
CA ARG A 74 0.82 -6.75 2.44
C ARG A 74 1.82 -6.04 1.55
N TYR A 75 1.35 -5.34 0.54
CA TYR A 75 2.16 -4.47 -0.32
C TYR A 75 1.59 -3.05 -0.24
N GLU A 76 2.22 -2.18 0.54
CA GLU A 76 1.66 -0.86 0.84
C GLU A 76 2.64 0.05 1.59
N ARG A 77 2.19 1.29 1.86
CA ARG A 77 2.73 2.13 2.94
C ARG A 77 1.80 2.06 4.14
N THR A 78 1.96 1.03 4.97
CA THR A 78 1.09 0.80 6.15
C THR A 78 0.93 2.07 6.98
N MET A 79 -0.32 2.48 7.20
CA MET A 79 -0.66 3.65 8.00
C MET A 79 -0.78 3.31 9.48
N TYR A 80 -0.12 4.11 10.32
CA TYR A 80 -0.15 3.97 11.78
C TYR A 80 -0.87 5.13 12.44
N PHE A 81 -2.07 4.85 12.96
CA PHE A 81 -2.89 5.83 13.66
C PHE A 81 -2.45 6.01 15.12
N GLY A 82 -2.41 7.25 15.56
CA GLY A 82 -2.08 7.64 16.92
C GLY A 82 -3.05 7.02 17.93
N GLY A 83 -2.55 6.72 19.13
CA GLY A 83 -3.32 6.09 20.20
C GLY A 83 -3.14 4.57 20.29
N LEU A 84 -2.84 3.91 19.16
CA LEU A 84 -2.73 2.45 19.09
C LEU A 84 -1.68 1.87 20.05
N LEU A 85 -0.44 2.34 19.97
CA LEU A 85 0.67 1.85 20.80
C LEU A 85 0.64 2.40 22.24
N SER A 86 -0.10 3.50 22.48
CA SER A 86 -0.19 4.15 23.79
C SER A 86 -1.43 3.74 24.60
N GLY A 87 -2.32 2.91 24.03
CA GLY A 87 -3.58 2.52 24.64
C GLY A 87 -4.57 3.69 24.81
N GLN A 88 -4.35 4.80 24.12
CA GLN A 88 -5.28 5.93 24.08
C GLN A 88 -6.33 5.69 22.98
N PRO A 89 -7.48 6.40 23.01
CA PRO A 89 -8.40 6.41 21.88
C PRO A 89 -7.65 6.74 20.59
N LEU A 90 -8.00 6.05 19.51
CA LEU A 90 -7.41 6.32 18.21
C LEU A 90 -7.68 7.77 17.81
N SER A 91 -6.65 8.42 17.26
CA SER A 91 -6.76 9.74 16.67
C SER A 91 -6.66 9.66 15.15
N SER A 92 -7.16 10.70 14.47
CA SER A 92 -6.97 10.88 13.02
C SER A 92 -5.53 11.24 12.64
N VAL A 93 -4.67 11.54 13.64
CA VAL A 93 -3.24 11.74 13.42
C VAL A 93 -2.62 10.39 13.10
N HIS A 94 -1.99 10.30 11.94
CA HIS A 94 -1.34 9.09 11.45
C HIS A 94 0.00 9.43 10.82
N ASP A 95 0.81 8.40 10.60
CA ASP A 95 2.01 8.46 9.77
C ASP A 95 2.10 7.18 8.94
N ASP A 96 2.76 7.27 7.79
CA ASP A 96 2.88 6.17 6.84
C ASP A 96 4.24 5.47 7.02
N GLN A 97 4.24 4.14 6.98
CA GLN A 97 5.49 3.39 6.97
C GLN A 97 6.23 3.61 5.64
N TRP A 98 7.37 4.30 5.70
CA TRP A 98 8.28 4.48 4.56
C TRP A 98 9.62 3.80 4.82
N LEU A 99 9.79 2.57 4.33
CA LEU A 99 11.00 1.77 4.54
C LEU A 99 11.61 1.31 3.21
N PRO A 100 12.95 1.19 3.13
CA PRO A 100 13.63 0.81 1.90
C PRO A 100 13.66 -0.71 1.65
N PHE A 101 13.13 -1.54 2.55
CA PHE A 101 13.13 -3.00 2.43
C PHE A 101 11.90 -3.61 3.13
N PRO A 102 11.51 -4.87 2.81
CA PRO A 102 10.42 -5.55 3.48
C PRO A 102 10.64 -5.72 4.98
N VAL A 103 9.58 -5.52 5.77
CA VAL A 103 9.65 -5.69 7.23
C VAL A 103 8.45 -6.46 7.75
N VAL A 104 8.66 -7.23 8.82
CA VAL A 104 7.55 -7.69 9.64
C VAL A 104 7.21 -6.57 10.62
N ASP A 105 6.01 -6.00 10.48
CA ASP A 105 5.58 -4.89 11.32
C ASP A 105 5.01 -5.35 12.67
N PHE A 106 4.48 -4.42 13.47
CA PHE A 106 3.96 -4.77 14.79
C PHE A 106 2.61 -5.53 14.75
N TYR A 107 1.93 -5.59 13.60
CA TYR A 107 0.79 -6.48 13.40
C TYR A 107 1.24 -7.92 13.11
N GLY A 108 2.54 -8.14 12.86
CA GLY A 108 3.14 -9.46 12.69
C GLY A 108 3.11 -9.97 11.25
N GLU A 109 2.65 -9.16 10.31
CA GLU A 109 2.61 -9.48 8.88
C GLU A 109 3.85 -8.92 8.17
N LEU A 110 4.30 -9.61 7.11
CA LEU A 110 5.33 -9.08 6.23
C LEU A 110 4.73 -7.95 5.37
N VAL A 111 5.39 -6.79 5.36
CA VAL A 111 5.02 -5.63 4.53
C VAL A 111 6.09 -5.45 3.46
N LEU A 112 5.72 -5.66 2.20
CA LEU A 112 6.47 -5.26 1.03
C LEU A 112 6.32 -3.73 0.87
N PRO A 113 7.42 -2.97 0.79
CA PRO A 113 7.32 -1.52 0.86
C PRO A 113 6.86 -0.95 -0.48
N GLU A 114 5.95 0.02 -0.48
CA GLU A 114 5.78 0.99 -1.57
C GLU A 114 6.54 2.26 -1.22
N ASN A 115 7.56 2.64 -1.99
CA ASN A 115 8.51 3.69 -1.56
C ASN A 115 9.09 4.52 -2.71
N MET A 116 8.53 4.41 -3.90
CA MET A 116 8.81 5.32 -5.02
C MET A 116 7.68 6.34 -5.21
N GLY A 117 6.47 6.04 -4.74
CA GLY A 117 5.21 6.72 -5.04
C GLY A 117 4.53 6.15 -6.30
N ASN A 118 3.39 6.73 -6.65
CA ASN A 118 2.70 6.50 -7.92
C ASN A 118 2.83 7.69 -8.88
N TYR A 119 2.61 7.44 -10.18
CA TYR A 119 2.47 8.52 -11.14
C TYR A 119 1.18 9.31 -10.91
N ILE A 120 1.28 10.64 -10.91
CA ILE A 120 0.16 11.57 -10.75
C ILE A 120 0.30 12.66 -11.81
N GLU A 121 -0.51 12.62 -12.87
CA GLU A 121 -0.45 13.59 -13.98
C GLU A 121 -0.80 15.01 -13.52
N VAL A 122 -1.88 15.13 -12.73
CA VAL A 122 -2.37 16.39 -12.18
C VAL A 122 -2.57 16.19 -10.69
N GLY A 123 -1.99 17.09 -9.88
CA GLY A 123 -2.15 17.05 -8.43
C GLY A 123 -3.61 17.21 -7.99
N TYR A 124 -3.96 16.59 -6.88
CA TYR A 124 -5.31 16.61 -6.30
C TYR A 124 -5.25 16.36 -4.80
N ASN A 125 -6.25 16.85 -4.06
CA ASN A 125 -6.35 16.71 -2.61
C ASN A 125 -5.05 17.14 -1.88
N ASN A 126 -4.46 18.27 -2.29
CA ASN A 126 -3.15 18.76 -1.84
C ASN A 126 -1.95 17.82 -2.06
N ASN A 127 -2.09 16.77 -2.88
CA ASN A 127 -0.96 15.99 -3.40
C ASN A 127 -0.45 16.62 -4.69
N ASP A 128 0.86 16.89 -4.76
CA ASP A 128 1.50 17.38 -5.98
C ASP A 128 1.45 16.32 -7.11
N SER A 129 1.49 16.80 -8.35
CA SER A 129 1.76 15.93 -9.50
C SER A 129 3.10 15.23 -9.31
N ARG A 130 3.20 13.97 -9.74
CA ARG A 130 4.41 13.16 -9.66
C ARG A 130 4.72 12.58 -11.03
N SER A 131 5.86 13.00 -11.59
CA SER A 131 6.32 12.60 -12.91
C SER A 131 7.06 11.26 -12.89
N ALA A 132 7.32 10.69 -14.07
CA ALA A 132 8.20 9.53 -14.20
C ALA A 132 9.61 9.81 -13.64
N ALA A 133 10.15 11.01 -13.89
CA ALA A 133 11.45 11.43 -13.37
C ALA A 133 11.48 11.42 -11.83
N ASP A 134 10.41 11.87 -11.17
CA ASP A 134 10.32 11.86 -9.70
C ASP A 134 10.34 10.43 -9.14
N LEU A 135 9.63 9.50 -9.79
CA LEU A 135 9.62 8.08 -9.41
C LEU A 135 11.01 7.45 -9.55
N ILE A 136 11.70 7.75 -10.66
CA ILE A 136 13.05 7.28 -10.93
C ILE A 136 14.04 7.83 -9.88
N ASP A 137 13.96 9.13 -9.57
CA ASP A 137 14.79 9.76 -8.53
C ASP A 137 14.53 9.15 -7.15
N ASN A 138 13.29 8.80 -6.83
CA ASN A 138 12.96 8.12 -5.58
C ASN A 138 13.57 6.71 -5.53
N ALA A 139 13.51 5.96 -6.64
CA ALA A 139 14.12 4.64 -6.73
C ALA A 139 15.65 4.70 -6.47
N GLU A 140 16.34 5.71 -7.01
CA GLU A 140 17.77 5.91 -6.77
C GLU A 140 18.09 6.29 -5.33
N ARG A 141 17.22 7.09 -4.68
CA ARG A 141 17.37 7.43 -3.27
C ARG A 141 17.20 6.21 -2.38
N VAL A 142 16.29 5.30 -2.72
CA VAL A 142 16.09 4.03 -1.99
C VAL A 142 17.31 3.11 -2.19
N ALA A 143 17.85 3.04 -3.42
CA ALA A 143 18.97 2.17 -3.79
C ALA A 143 20.32 2.47 -3.10
N VAL A 144 20.43 3.58 -2.35
CA VAL A 144 21.62 3.85 -1.53
C VAL A 144 21.71 2.93 -0.31
N VAL A 145 20.59 2.29 0.07
CA VAL A 145 20.51 1.32 1.17
C VAL A 145 20.79 -0.07 0.63
N SER A 146 21.64 -0.83 1.32
CA SER A 146 21.91 -2.23 0.95
C SER A 146 20.65 -3.09 1.09
N ASP A 147 20.47 -4.03 0.16
CA ASP A 147 19.31 -4.94 0.11
C ASP A 147 17.96 -4.23 0.03
N SER A 148 17.96 -3.02 -0.55
CA SER A 148 16.73 -2.24 -0.72
C SER A 148 15.84 -2.82 -1.82
N VAL A 149 14.53 -2.70 -1.61
CA VAL A 149 13.50 -2.94 -2.61
C VAL A 149 12.87 -1.60 -2.97
N SER A 150 13.02 -1.16 -4.22
CA SER A 150 12.31 0.00 -4.76
C SER A 150 11.02 -0.45 -5.43
N SER A 151 9.90 0.16 -5.07
CA SER A 151 8.60 -0.29 -5.57
C SER A 151 7.58 0.84 -5.73
N MET A 152 6.68 0.67 -6.69
CA MET A 152 5.64 1.62 -7.07
C MET A 152 4.37 0.89 -7.54
N PHE A 153 3.25 1.62 -7.57
CA PHE A 153 2.06 1.21 -8.30
C PHE A 153 1.74 2.16 -9.46
N PHE A 154 0.99 1.67 -10.43
CA PHE A 154 0.56 2.44 -11.60
C PHE A 154 -0.91 2.15 -11.91
N HIS A 155 -1.72 3.18 -12.07
CA HIS A 155 -3.14 2.99 -12.35
C HIS A 155 -3.40 2.64 -13.82
N PRO A 156 -4.21 1.62 -14.12
CA PRO A 156 -4.40 1.12 -15.48
C PRO A 156 -5.18 2.07 -16.40
N TYR A 157 -5.82 3.12 -15.86
CA TYR A 157 -6.56 4.11 -16.65
C TYR A 157 -5.66 5.23 -17.23
N LEU A 158 -4.40 5.30 -16.79
CA LEU A 158 -3.43 6.32 -17.24
C LEU A 158 -2.81 5.94 -18.60
N ASP A 159 -2.23 6.92 -19.29
CA ASP A 159 -1.36 6.65 -20.45
C ASP A 159 -0.17 5.78 -19.99
N PRO A 160 0.13 4.64 -20.63
CA PRO A 160 1.25 3.79 -20.23
C PRO A 160 2.65 4.36 -20.55
N ALA A 161 2.77 5.43 -21.33
CA ALA A 161 4.08 5.98 -21.72
C ALA A 161 5.01 6.34 -20.54
N PRO A 162 4.54 6.98 -19.45
CA PRO A 162 5.36 7.23 -18.26
C PRO A 162 5.78 5.94 -17.54
N LEU A 163 4.94 4.90 -17.52
CA LEU A 163 5.32 3.60 -16.94
C LEU A 163 6.47 2.98 -17.71
N LEU A 164 6.43 3.01 -19.05
CA LEU A 164 7.51 2.50 -19.90
C LEU A 164 8.81 3.29 -19.68
N GLU A 165 8.73 4.62 -19.55
CA GLU A 165 9.90 5.46 -19.23
C GLU A 165 10.55 5.06 -17.90
N VAL A 166 9.76 4.86 -16.85
CA VAL A 166 10.26 4.41 -15.54
C VAL A 166 10.93 3.04 -15.67
N VAL A 167 10.24 2.06 -16.24
CA VAL A 167 10.76 0.68 -16.37
C VAL A 167 12.05 0.64 -17.18
N ASP A 168 12.07 1.24 -18.37
CA ASP A 168 13.25 1.25 -19.26
C ASP A 168 14.44 1.96 -18.59
N THR A 169 14.18 3.05 -17.86
CA THR A 169 15.24 3.80 -17.17
C THR A 169 15.80 3.03 -15.98
N LEU A 170 14.95 2.38 -15.18
CA LEU A 170 15.41 1.58 -14.05
C LEU A 170 16.24 0.38 -14.53
N ILE A 171 15.81 -0.31 -15.59
CA ILE A 171 16.60 -1.38 -16.21
C ILE A 171 17.96 -0.83 -16.69
N ALA A 172 17.97 0.31 -17.38
CA ALA A 172 19.22 0.93 -17.83
C ALA A 172 20.15 1.36 -16.70
N ARG A 173 19.61 1.66 -15.51
CA ARG A 173 20.35 1.99 -14.28
C ARG A 173 20.77 0.76 -13.46
N GLY A 174 20.43 -0.44 -13.93
CA GLY A 174 20.87 -1.70 -13.32
C GLY A 174 19.94 -2.27 -12.26
N PHE A 175 18.70 -1.76 -12.16
CA PHE A 175 17.67 -2.39 -11.33
C PHE A 175 17.24 -3.73 -11.94
N GLU A 176 16.99 -4.70 -11.09
CA GLU A 176 16.38 -5.99 -11.45
C GLU A 176 14.91 -5.98 -11.01
N PHE A 177 14.00 -6.34 -11.92
CA PHE A 177 12.59 -6.49 -11.60
C PHE A 177 12.32 -7.92 -11.14
N VAL A 178 11.81 -8.06 -9.92
CA VAL A 178 11.42 -9.34 -9.29
C VAL A 178 9.92 -9.36 -9.01
N GLY A 179 9.37 -10.56 -8.84
CA GLY A 179 7.98 -10.71 -8.39
C GLY A 179 7.86 -10.46 -6.89
N PRO A 180 6.71 -9.97 -6.39
CA PRO A 180 6.50 -9.79 -4.96
C PRO A 180 6.56 -11.12 -4.19
N HIS A 181 6.20 -12.25 -4.80
CA HIS A 181 6.38 -13.59 -4.22
C HIS A 181 7.85 -14.01 -4.06
N ASP A 182 8.77 -13.47 -4.85
CA ASP A 182 10.21 -13.73 -4.68
C ASP A 182 10.71 -13.04 -3.40
N LEU A 183 10.21 -11.84 -3.13
CA LEU A 183 10.51 -11.09 -1.89
C LEU A 183 9.95 -11.80 -0.65
N ILE A 184 8.78 -12.42 -0.74
CA ILE A 184 8.24 -13.23 0.37
C ILE A 184 9.16 -14.42 0.66
N GLN A 185 9.75 -15.05 -0.35
CA GLN A 185 10.69 -16.16 -0.13
C GLN A 185 12.02 -15.70 0.48
N GLU A 186 12.47 -14.49 0.15
CA GLU A 186 13.72 -13.91 0.65
C GLU A 186 13.58 -13.33 2.08
N PHE A 187 12.48 -12.63 2.36
CA PHE A 187 12.26 -11.87 3.60
C PHE A 187 11.20 -12.48 4.53
N GLY A 188 10.40 -13.43 4.05
CA GLY A 188 9.44 -14.18 4.85
C GLY A 188 10.13 -15.14 5.81
N ARG A 189 9.43 -15.48 6.90
CA ARG A 189 9.92 -16.42 7.92
C ARG A 189 9.56 -17.87 7.60
#